data_AF-A0A3B9ERZ8-F1
#
_entry.id   AF-A0A3B9ERZ8-F1
#
_cell.length_a   1.000
_cell.length_b   1.000
_cell.length_c   1.000
_cell.angle_alpha   90.00
_cell.angle_beta   90.00
_cell.angle_gamma   90.00
#
_symmetry.space_group_name_H-M   'P 1'
#
loop_
_entity.id
_entity.type
_entity.pdbx_description
1 polymer ?
#
loop_
_entity_poly.entity_id
_entity_poly.type
_entity_poly.pdbx_seq_one_letter_code
_entity_poly.pdbx_strand_id
1 'polypeptide(L)'
;MSAPVIGFAGLTHLGLNMAAASAARGFDVVGYHGDAALVEAIDGGDLPVAEPGLGDMIAGHREHLSFTADHAALARCDLVYISADVPTDDQGQSDLAPIMDMIAQAEGAMNPDALLVVLCQVPPGFTRTLGRDPARLYYQVETLIFGRAVERAMHPERFIVGCAQPEAPVDGRLAAYLEAFDCPILPMRYESAELAKISINMCLVASIGVANTMAAVCENVGADWSEIVPALRLDARIGPKSYIAPGLGLAGGNLERDLATVIGLAERHGTDAGIVEAWIDNSRHRKDWCYRVLRDEVLAADADAAIGLLGLAYKEDTHSTKNAPSLMLLSHLKASRVTAHDPQVRAADIDPDLAAAATPLDACDGADAVVIVTPWPAYRDLNPAEIAGRMRGRTLIDPFGLLPSAVVTAAGLDHFVLGRGPARAENNDARKAGHA
;
A
#
# COMPACT_ATOMS: atom_id res chain seq x y z
N MET A 1 32.25 7.05 23.09
CA MET A 1 31.11 6.48 23.82
C MET A 1 30.81 5.13 23.21
N SER A 2 30.40 4.12 23.99
CA SER A 2 29.88 2.87 23.43
C SER A 2 28.67 3.16 22.54
N ALA A 3 28.43 2.33 21.53
CA ALA A 3 27.20 2.43 20.74
C ALA A 3 25.98 2.21 21.66
N PRO A 4 24.87 2.94 21.46
CA PRO A 4 23.65 2.75 22.23
C PRO A 4 23.04 1.38 21.97
N VAL A 5 22.45 0.78 23.01
CA VAL A 5 21.63 -0.44 22.89
C VAL A 5 20.20 -0.07 22.53
N ILE A 6 19.60 -0.75 21.55
CA ILE A 6 18.30 -0.39 20.97
C ILE A 6 17.25 -1.42 21.34
N GLY A 7 16.16 -1.00 21.96
CA GLY A 7 14.98 -1.80 22.21
C GLY A 7 13.88 -1.52 21.19
N PHE A 8 13.22 -2.55 20.68
CA PHE A 8 11.97 -2.45 19.91
C PHE A 8 10.86 -3.20 20.65
N ALA A 9 9.95 -2.46 21.28
CA ALA A 9 8.78 -2.98 21.96
C ALA A 9 7.60 -3.05 20.97
N GLY A 10 7.25 -4.27 20.58
CA GLY A 10 6.33 -4.56 19.48
C GLY A 10 7.07 -5.17 18.30
N LEU A 11 6.88 -6.47 18.06
CA LEU A 11 7.50 -7.24 16.98
C LEU A 11 6.56 -7.37 15.78
N THR A 12 5.93 -6.26 15.39
CA THR A 12 5.12 -6.22 14.16
C THR A 12 6.00 -6.08 12.92
N HIS A 13 5.39 -5.94 11.74
CA HIS A 13 6.13 -5.69 10.50
C HIS A 13 7.15 -4.55 10.65
N LEU A 14 6.75 -3.46 11.29
CA LEU A 14 7.60 -2.29 11.53
C LEU A 14 8.75 -2.61 12.49
N GLY A 15 8.45 -3.21 13.64
CA GLY A 15 9.43 -3.55 14.66
C GLY A 15 10.49 -4.53 14.17
N LEU A 16 10.07 -5.60 13.48
CA LEU A 16 10.99 -6.62 12.97
C LEU A 16 11.95 -6.08 11.91
N ASN A 17 11.44 -5.32 10.94
CA ASN A 17 12.27 -4.75 9.88
C ASN A 17 13.29 -3.75 10.45
N MET A 18 12.88 -2.90 11.39
CA MET A 18 13.79 -1.93 12.01
C MET A 18 14.78 -2.60 12.96
N ALA A 19 14.38 -3.63 13.71
CA ALA A 19 15.29 -4.40 14.55
C ALA A 19 16.37 -5.10 13.73
N ALA A 20 15.99 -5.76 12.62
CA ALA A 20 16.91 -6.40 11.70
C ALA A 20 17.89 -5.39 11.06
N ALA A 21 17.38 -4.25 10.59
CA ALA A 21 18.22 -3.20 10.01
C ALA A 21 19.17 -2.56 11.04
N SER A 22 18.72 -2.39 12.29
CA SER A 22 19.56 -1.88 13.38
C SER A 22 20.72 -2.83 13.70
N ALA A 23 20.44 -4.13 13.80
CA ALA A 23 21.46 -5.14 14.01
C ALA A 23 22.46 -5.19 12.85
N ALA A 24 21.98 -5.05 11.61
CA ALA A 24 22.83 -4.96 10.42
C ALA A 24 23.72 -3.70 10.37
N ARG A 25 23.36 -2.64 11.10
CA ARG A 25 24.21 -1.45 11.31
C ARG A 25 25.17 -1.60 12.50
N GLY A 26 25.20 -2.76 13.15
CA GLY A 26 26.13 -3.10 14.23
C GLY A 26 25.71 -2.64 15.62
N PHE A 27 24.43 -2.28 15.82
CA PHE A 27 23.89 -1.99 17.14
C PHE A 27 23.42 -3.28 17.82
N ASP A 28 23.60 -3.38 19.15
CA ASP A 28 22.96 -4.43 19.93
C ASP A 28 21.47 -4.11 20.11
N VAL A 29 20.63 -5.09 19.79
CA VAL A 29 19.18 -4.95 19.66
C VAL A 29 18.42 -5.94 20.55
N VAL A 30 17.39 -5.42 21.21
CA VAL A 30 16.41 -6.18 22.00
C VAL A 30 15.03 -6.03 21.36
N GLY A 31 14.54 -7.09 20.74
CA GLY A 31 13.15 -7.17 20.30
C GLY A 31 12.26 -7.73 21.42
N TYR A 32 11.26 -6.96 21.86
CA TYR A 32 10.32 -7.37 22.91
C TYR A 32 8.89 -7.50 22.37
N HIS A 33 8.23 -8.60 22.74
CA HIS A 33 6.78 -8.73 22.62
C HIS A 33 6.22 -9.59 23.76
N GLY A 34 5.09 -9.21 24.36
CA GLY A 34 4.51 -9.94 25.51
C GLY A 34 3.94 -11.34 25.19
N ASP A 35 3.95 -11.75 23.93
CA ASP A 35 3.52 -13.08 23.50
C ASP A 35 4.74 -13.99 23.37
N ALA A 36 4.88 -14.91 24.32
CA ALA A 36 5.99 -15.87 24.35
C ALA A 36 5.97 -16.84 23.17
N ALA A 37 4.79 -17.22 22.67
CA ALA A 37 4.70 -18.13 21.52
C ALA A 37 5.16 -17.44 20.24
N LEU A 38 4.81 -16.15 20.06
CA LEU A 38 5.29 -15.34 18.95
C LEU A 38 6.83 -15.20 18.98
N VAL A 39 7.40 -14.92 20.16
CA VAL A 39 8.86 -14.78 20.32
C VAL A 39 9.56 -16.10 20.01
N GLU A 40 9.06 -17.23 20.51
CA GLU A 40 9.62 -18.56 20.23
C GLU A 40 9.57 -18.90 18.73
N ALA A 41 8.48 -18.56 18.05
CA ALA A 41 8.36 -18.72 16.60
C ALA A 41 9.41 -17.90 15.84
N ILE A 42 9.57 -16.62 16.18
CA ILE A 42 10.57 -15.73 15.57
C ILE A 42 12.00 -16.24 15.83
N ASP A 43 12.29 -16.74 17.03
CA ASP A 43 13.58 -17.36 17.34
C ASP A 43 13.83 -18.65 16.56
N GLY A 44 12.78 -19.44 16.32
CA GLY A 44 12.80 -20.59 15.43
C GLY A 44 12.91 -20.25 13.93
N GLY A 45 12.82 -18.97 13.56
CA GLY A 45 12.86 -18.49 12.18
C GLY A 45 11.50 -18.43 11.48
N ASP A 46 10.41 -18.72 12.19
CA ASP A 46 9.04 -18.58 11.70
C ASP A 46 8.53 -17.15 11.98
N LEU A 47 8.59 -16.30 10.95
CA LEU A 47 8.28 -14.89 11.08
C LEU A 47 6.78 -14.62 10.85
N PRO A 48 6.14 -13.77 11.67
CA PRO A 48 4.71 -13.42 11.52
C PRO A 48 4.43 -12.58 10.26
N VAL A 49 5.48 -12.15 9.55
CA VAL A 49 5.40 -11.26 8.39
C VAL A 49 6.29 -11.79 7.27
N ALA A 50 5.78 -11.74 6.04
CA ALA A 50 6.52 -12.11 4.85
C ALA A 50 7.13 -10.85 4.21
N GLU A 51 8.46 -10.76 4.19
CA GLU A 51 9.18 -9.64 3.60
C GLU A 51 10.47 -10.14 2.93
N PRO A 52 10.75 -9.76 1.67
CA PRO A 52 11.95 -10.21 0.98
C PRO A 52 13.24 -9.90 1.74
N GLY A 53 14.02 -10.94 2.05
CA GLY A 53 15.32 -10.83 2.72
C GLY A 53 15.29 -10.65 4.24
N LEU A 54 14.11 -10.56 4.88
CA LEU A 54 14.02 -10.31 6.33
C LEU A 54 14.56 -11.49 7.16
N GLY A 55 14.19 -12.72 6.81
CA GLY A 55 14.68 -13.93 7.49
C GLY A 55 16.20 -14.06 7.44
N ASP A 56 16.79 -13.86 6.27
CA ASP A 56 18.24 -13.89 6.07
C ASP A 56 18.94 -12.78 6.88
N MET A 57 18.35 -11.58 6.93
CA MET A 57 18.89 -10.46 7.70
C MET A 57 18.89 -10.74 9.20
N ILE A 58 17.79 -11.29 9.73
CA ILE A 58 17.70 -11.68 11.15
C ILE A 58 18.70 -12.79 11.46
N ALA A 59 18.77 -13.83 10.62
CA ALA A 59 19.68 -14.97 10.82
C ALA A 59 21.15 -14.55 10.76
N GLY A 60 21.50 -13.63 9.86
CA GLY A 60 22.87 -13.15 9.64
C GLY A 60 23.42 -12.22 10.71
N HIS A 61 22.58 -11.73 11.64
CA HIS A 61 22.99 -10.76 12.69
C HIS A 61 22.51 -11.16 14.08
N ARG A 62 22.33 -12.47 14.35
CA ARG A 62 21.87 -13.00 15.65
C ARG A 62 22.81 -12.66 16.80
N GLU A 63 24.08 -12.39 16.53
CA GLU A 63 25.05 -11.92 17.52
C GLU A 63 24.72 -10.54 18.09
N HIS A 64 23.99 -9.73 17.32
CA HIS A 64 23.55 -8.38 17.69
C HIS A 64 22.04 -8.31 17.97
N LEU A 65 21.28 -9.38 17.72
CA LEU A 65 19.82 -9.36 17.78
C LEU A 65 19.26 -10.46 18.68
N SER A 66 18.54 -10.05 19.72
CA SER A 66 17.87 -10.95 20.66
C SER A 66 16.38 -10.64 20.74
N PHE A 67 15.53 -11.67 20.77
CA PHE A 67 14.10 -11.56 21.01
C PHE A 67 13.73 -12.09 22.40
N THR A 68 12.72 -11.50 23.04
CA THR A 68 12.31 -11.88 24.38
C THR A 68 10.85 -11.51 24.66
N ALA A 69 10.20 -12.31 25.50
CA ALA A 69 8.89 -11.99 26.07
C ALA A 69 8.96 -11.37 27.47
N ASP A 70 10.17 -11.20 28.01
CA ASP A 70 10.41 -10.52 29.28
C ASP A 70 10.70 -9.03 29.04
N HIS A 71 9.76 -8.16 29.44
CA HIS A 71 9.94 -6.71 29.32
C HIS A 71 11.13 -6.18 30.13
N ALA A 72 11.58 -6.90 31.18
CA ALA A 72 12.70 -6.44 32.01
C ALA A 72 14.01 -6.32 31.21
N ALA A 73 14.11 -7.02 30.07
CA ALA A 73 15.22 -6.86 29.14
C ALA A 73 15.35 -5.43 28.57
N LEU A 74 14.28 -4.63 28.56
CA LEU A 74 14.32 -3.23 28.12
C LEU A 74 15.15 -2.34 29.06
N ALA A 75 15.42 -2.77 30.30
CA ALA A 75 16.23 -2.02 31.26
C ALA A 75 17.69 -1.78 30.80
N ARG A 76 18.20 -2.60 29.87
CA ARG A 76 19.56 -2.45 29.32
C ARG A 76 19.63 -1.54 28.08
N CYS A 77 18.47 -1.10 27.55
CA CYS A 77 18.40 -0.31 26.33
C CYS A 77 18.60 1.17 26.63
N ASP A 78 19.34 1.87 25.77
CA ASP A 78 19.51 3.32 25.79
C ASP A 78 18.38 4.04 25.04
N LEU A 79 17.88 3.41 23.99
CA LEU A 79 16.74 3.83 23.17
C LEU A 79 15.69 2.72 23.21
N VAL A 80 14.42 3.05 23.47
CA VAL A 80 13.31 2.10 23.38
C VAL A 80 12.28 2.63 22.40
N TYR A 81 12.20 1.97 21.25
CA TYR A 81 11.22 2.21 20.23
C TYR A 81 9.91 1.48 20.55
N ILE A 82 8.78 2.17 20.39
CA ILE A 82 7.45 1.57 20.43
C ILE A 82 7.00 1.34 19.00
N SER A 83 6.84 0.07 18.62
CA SER A 83 6.58 -0.40 17.25
C SER A 83 5.43 -1.40 17.18
N ALA A 84 4.36 -1.12 17.94
CA ALA A 84 3.09 -1.84 17.85
C ALA A 84 2.24 -1.39 16.65
N ASP A 85 1.37 -2.27 16.16
CA ASP A 85 0.39 -1.88 15.14
C ASP A 85 -0.77 -1.11 15.79
N VAL A 86 -1.40 -0.26 14.98
CA VAL A 86 -2.57 0.54 15.39
C VAL A 86 -3.78 0.02 14.63
N PRO A 87 -4.61 -0.85 15.25
CA PRO A 87 -5.80 -1.35 14.60
C PRO A 87 -6.69 -0.20 14.15
N THR A 88 -7.33 -0.37 13.00
CA THR A 88 -8.25 0.63 12.45
C THR A 88 -9.54 -0.06 12.01
N ASP A 89 -10.68 0.50 12.41
CA ASP A 89 -11.99 0.00 12.00
C ASP A 89 -12.33 0.33 10.53
N ASP A 90 -13.53 -0.05 10.09
CA ASP A 90 -14.01 0.20 8.73
C ASP A 90 -14.33 1.68 8.48
N GLN A 91 -14.45 2.48 9.54
CA GLN A 91 -14.64 3.94 9.49
C GLN A 91 -13.32 4.72 9.52
N GLY A 92 -12.18 4.02 9.52
CA GLY A 92 -10.87 4.65 9.57
C GLY A 92 -10.49 5.19 10.96
N GLN A 93 -11.21 4.81 12.02
CA GLN A 93 -10.88 5.21 13.39
C GLN A 93 -9.81 4.27 13.97
N SER A 94 -8.78 4.88 14.56
CA SER A 94 -7.65 4.16 15.15
C SER A 94 -7.92 3.77 16.59
N ASP A 95 -7.67 2.51 16.95
CA ASP A 95 -7.63 2.06 18.34
C ASP A 95 -6.22 2.27 18.92
N LEU A 96 -6.10 3.18 19.88
CA LEU A 96 -4.83 3.54 20.51
C LEU A 96 -4.54 2.71 21.77
N ALA A 97 -5.48 1.91 22.27
CA ALA A 97 -5.31 1.14 23.49
C ALA A 97 -4.09 0.21 23.44
N PRO A 98 -3.84 -0.56 22.35
CA PRO A 98 -2.67 -1.45 22.28
C PRO A 98 -1.33 -0.72 22.40
N ILE A 99 -1.23 0.48 21.81
CA ILE A 99 -0.01 1.29 21.89
C ILE A 99 0.17 1.85 23.29
N MET A 100 -0.91 2.37 23.90
CA MET A 100 -0.85 2.90 25.27
C MET A 100 -0.42 1.83 26.27
N ASP A 101 -0.93 0.61 26.12
CA ASP A 101 -0.52 -0.54 26.95
C ASP A 101 0.95 -0.91 26.71
N MET A 102 1.42 -0.93 25.46
CA MET A 102 2.83 -1.19 25.13
C MET A 102 3.75 -0.11 25.71
N ILE A 103 3.35 1.18 25.62
CA ILE A 103 4.08 2.30 26.23
C ILE A 103 4.16 2.09 27.74
N ALA A 104 3.03 1.84 28.42
CA ALA A 104 3.01 1.66 29.86
C ALA A 104 3.91 0.50 30.33
N GLN A 105 3.92 -0.62 29.60
CA GLN A 105 4.81 -1.75 29.87
C GLN A 105 6.28 -1.38 29.67
N ALA A 106 6.61 -0.73 28.54
CA ALA A 106 7.97 -0.32 28.24
C ALA A 106 8.50 0.70 29.27
N GLU A 107 7.71 1.71 29.62
CA GLU A 107 8.06 2.72 30.61
C GLU A 107 8.27 2.14 32.01
N GLY A 108 7.50 1.12 32.39
CA GLY A 108 7.65 0.42 33.65
C GLY A 108 8.93 -0.42 33.77
N ALA A 109 9.54 -0.80 32.64
CA ALA A 109 10.69 -1.70 32.61
C ALA A 109 12.00 -1.05 32.12
N MET A 110 11.92 -0.03 31.28
CA MET A 110 13.10 0.63 30.70
C MET A 110 13.90 1.41 31.74
N ASN A 111 15.18 1.66 31.43
CA ASN A 111 15.98 2.58 32.22
C ASN A 111 15.33 3.98 32.25
N PRO A 112 15.16 4.63 33.42
CA PRO A 112 14.60 5.98 33.50
C PRO A 112 15.32 7.02 32.63
N ASP A 113 16.63 6.84 32.39
CA ASP A 113 17.46 7.72 31.56
C ASP A 113 17.43 7.37 30.05
N ALA A 114 16.79 6.27 29.67
CA ALA A 114 16.63 5.88 28.27
C ALA A 114 15.59 6.76 27.55
N LEU A 115 15.81 6.93 26.25
CA LEU A 115 14.90 7.67 25.38
C LEU A 115 13.76 6.75 24.93
N LEU A 116 12.53 7.23 25.05
CA LEU A 116 11.37 6.57 24.46
C LEU A 116 11.11 7.17 23.09
N VAL A 117 11.02 6.33 22.05
CA VAL A 117 10.75 6.76 20.68
C VAL A 117 9.47 6.09 20.17
N VAL A 118 8.41 6.87 19.95
CA VAL A 118 7.20 6.33 19.33
C VAL A 118 7.43 6.22 17.82
N LEU A 119 7.34 5.00 17.29
CA LEU A 119 7.52 4.71 15.85
C LEU A 119 6.18 4.41 15.15
N CYS A 120 5.18 4.00 15.92
CA CYS A 120 3.82 3.72 15.44
C CYS A 120 3.20 4.96 14.78
N GLN A 121 2.31 4.75 13.82
CA GLN A 121 1.52 5.86 13.29
C GLN A 121 0.41 6.25 14.27
N VAL A 122 0.44 7.49 14.76
CA VAL A 122 -0.48 8.01 15.79
C VAL A 122 -1.10 9.33 15.32
N PRO A 123 -2.27 9.74 15.85
CA PRO A 123 -2.87 11.01 15.48
C PRO A 123 -2.03 12.20 15.97
N PRO A 124 -2.06 13.35 15.26
CA PRO A 124 -1.35 14.55 15.69
C PRO A 124 -1.73 14.99 17.12
N GLY A 125 -0.72 15.23 17.94
CA GLY A 125 -0.83 15.58 19.36
C GLY A 125 -0.63 14.40 20.31
N PHE A 126 -0.67 13.15 19.84
CA PHE A 126 -0.60 11.96 20.68
C PHE A 126 0.67 11.93 21.54
N THR A 127 1.85 12.07 20.92
CA THR A 127 3.13 11.94 21.62
C THR A 127 3.25 12.97 22.75
N ARG A 128 2.73 14.19 22.55
CA ARG A 128 2.74 15.23 23.59
C ARG A 128 1.93 14.84 24.84
N THR A 129 0.92 14.00 24.69
CA THR A 129 0.03 13.63 25.80
C THR A 129 0.61 12.59 26.75
N LEU A 130 1.73 11.94 26.39
CA LEU A 130 2.35 10.88 27.18
C LEU A 130 2.92 11.36 28.52
N GLY A 131 3.08 12.68 28.73
CA GLY A 131 3.48 13.24 30.02
C GLY A 131 4.92 12.91 30.47
N ARG A 132 5.71 12.24 29.62
CA ARG A 132 7.14 11.97 29.83
C ARG A 132 7.97 13.24 29.69
N ASP A 133 9.15 13.26 30.32
CA ASP A 133 10.15 14.31 30.14
C ASP A 133 10.39 14.59 28.64
N PRO A 134 10.08 15.79 28.14
CA PRO A 134 10.24 16.14 26.74
C PRO A 134 11.68 16.04 26.21
N ALA A 135 12.70 16.00 27.09
CA ALA A 135 14.09 15.75 26.70
C ALA A 135 14.37 14.26 26.39
N ARG A 136 13.48 13.36 26.84
CA ARG A 136 13.63 11.90 26.76
C ARG A 136 12.53 11.22 25.94
N LEU A 137 11.76 12.00 25.21
CA LEU A 137 10.64 11.55 24.41
C LEU A 137 10.83 12.02 22.97
N TYR A 138 10.71 11.09 22.04
CA TYR A 138 10.77 11.36 20.62
C TYR A 138 9.65 10.64 19.89
N TYR A 139 9.34 11.13 18.71
CA TYR A 139 8.53 10.46 17.72
C TYR A 139 9.37 10.26 16.47
N GLN A 140 9.23 9.15 15.77
CA GLN A 140 9.89 8.93 14.48
C GLN A 140 8.85 8.49 13.47
N VAL A 141 8.79 9.20 12.33
CA VAL A 141 7.90 8.80 11.23
C VAL A 141 8.47 7.56 10.54
N GLU A 142 7.66 6.52 10.38
CA GLU A 142 7.97 5.40 9.52
C GLU A 142 7.54 5.65 8.06
N THR A 143 8.33 5.16 7.10
CA THR A 143 8.02 5.23 5.66
C THR A 143 8.29 3.93 4.92
N LEU A 144 8.14 2.80 5.63
CA LEU A 144 8.33 1.47 5.05
C LEU A 144 7.24 1.20 4.00
N ILE A 145 7.57 0.34 3.04
CA ILE A 145 6.66 -0.12 2.00
C ILE A 145 6.69 -1.64 2.02
N PHE A 146 5.53 -2.28 2.20
CA PHE A 146 5.40 -3.73 2.10
C PHE A 146 6.00 -4.26 0.79
N GLY A 147 6.79 -5.34 0.89
CA GLY A 147 7.55 -5.94 -0.21
C GLY A 147 8.93 -5.31 -0.46
N ARG A 148 9.23 -4.15 0.15
CA ARG A 148 10.54 -3.48 0.13
C ARG A 148 10.94 -2.89 1.48
N ALA A 149 10.39 -3.40 2.58
CA ALA A 149 10.56 -2.84 3.90
C ALA A 149 12.01 -3.01 4.40
N VAL A 150 12.63 -4.17 4.14
CA VAL A 150 14.05 -4.40 4.46
C VAL A 150 14.95 -3.42 3.72
N GLU A 151 14.78 -3.25 2.40
CA GLU A 151 15.53 -2.29 1.58
C GLU A 151 15.40 -0.87 2.16
N ARG A 152 14.18 -0.46 2.51
CA ARG A 152 13.90 0.89 3.03
C ARG A 152 14.37 1.12 4.46
N ALA A 153 14.32 0.10 5.31
CA ALA A 153 14.87 0.17 6.66
C ALA A 153 16.41 0.31 6.60
N MET A 154 17.05 -0.39 5.67
CA MET A 154 18.50 -0.28 5.46
C MET A 154 18.93 1.02 4.78
N HIS A 155 18.14 1.54 3.84
CA HIS A 155 18.48 2.72 3.04
C HIS A 155 17.36 3.77 3.07
N PRO A 156 17.05 4.34 4.25
CA PRO A 156 16.01 5.36 4.36
C PRO A 156 16.40 6.62 3.58
N GLU A 157 15.45 7.24 2.87
CA GLU A 157 15.75 8.50 2.17
C GLU A 157 15.96 9.68 3.14
N ARG A 158 15.40 9.58 4.35
CA ARG A 158 15.50 10.55 5.45
C ARG A 158 14.91 9.96 6.73
N PHE A 159 15.29 10.51 7.88
CA PHE A 159 14.55 10.35 9.13
C PHE A 159 13.79 11.63 9.46
N ILE A 160 12.51 11.51 9.87
CA ILE A 160 11.72 12.62 10.40
C ILE A 160 11.52 12.36 11.89
N VAL A 161 11.98 13.30 12.72
CA VAL A 161 12.03 13.14 14.16
C VAL A 161 11.18 14.21 14.83
N GLY A 162 10.10 13.80 15.48
CA GLY A 162 9.30 14.63 16.37
C GLY A 162 9.98 14.78 17.73
N CYS A 163 10.11 16.02 18.19
CA CYS A 163 10.66 16.37 19.50
C CYS A 163 9.96 17.62 20.05
N ALA A 164 10.21 17.98 21.31
CA ALA A 164 9.59 19.17 21.91
C ALA A 164 10.21 20.49 21.40
N GLN A 165 11.51 20.50 21.11
CA GLN A 165 12.28 21.69 20.70
C GLN A 165 13.11 21.37 19.46
N PRO A 166 12.58 21.58 18.24
CA PRO A 166 13.26 21.18 16.99
C PRO A 166 14.56 21.91 16.69
N GLU A 167 14.71 23.12 17.26
CA GLU A 167 15.92 23.93 17.12
C GLU A 167 17.04 23.45 18.06
N ALA A 168 16.71 22.62 19.05
CA ALA A 168 17.71 22.00 19.92
C ALA A 168 18.31 20.77 19.22
N PRO A 169 19.59 20.46 19.44
CA PRO A 169 20.18 19.23 18.92
C PRO A 169 19.44 18.00 19.47
N VAL A 170 19.23 17.01 18.61
CA VAL A 170 18.74 15.69 19.01
C VAL A 170 19.72 15.07 20.01
N ASP A 171 19.23 14.34 21.02
CA ASP A 171 20.08 13.64 22.01
C ASP A 171 21.15 12.80 21.29
N GLY A 172 22.40 12.88 21.76
CA GLY A 172 23.55 12.28 21.10
C GLY A 172 23.44 10.76 20.91
N ARG A 173 22.68 10.05 21.75
CA ARG A 173 22.43 8.60 21.59
C ARG A 173 21.52 8.33 20.39
N LEU A 174 20.42 9.08 20.27
CA LEU A 174 19.51 8.96 19.13
C LEU A 174 20.18 9.44 17.84
N ALA A 175 20.92 10.54 17.90
CA ALA A 175 21.68 11.04 16.76
C ALA A 175 22.69 9.99 16.26
N ALA A 176 23.49 9.39 17.14
CA ALA A 176 24.45 8.35 16.77
C ALA A 176 23.78 7.11 16.13
N TYR A 177 22.59 6.73 16.60
CA TYR A 177 21.81 5.65 16.00
C TYR A 177 21.31 6.01 14.59
N LEU A 178 20.70 7.19 14.42
CA LEU A 178 20.12 7.61 13.15
C LEU A 178 21.19 7.94 12.09
N GLU A 179 22.30 8.56 12.48
CA GLU A 179 23.40 8.92 11.58
C GLU A 179 24.07 7.68 10.95
N ALA A 180 24.01 6.52 11.62
CA ALA A 180 24.55 5.27 11.09
C ALA A 180 23.88 4.78 9.80
N PHE A 181 22.73 5.35 9.41
CA PHE A 181 22.01 5.01 8.18
C PHE A 181 22.39 5.90 6.98
N ASP A 182 23.20 6.94 7.18
CA ASP A 182 23.70 7.84 6.13
C ASP A 182 22.58 8.57 5.35
N CYS A 183 21.62 9.15 6.09
CA CYS A 183 20.55 9.96 5.51
C CYS A 183 20.26 11.23 6.34
N PRO A 184 19.61 12.25 5.76
CA PRO A 184 19.27 13.47 6.49
C PRO A 184 18.31 13.21 7.66
N ILE A 185 18.57 13.83 8.80
CA ILE A 185 17.69 13.85 9.97
C ILE A 185 16.94 15.18 9.99
N LEU A 186 15.62 15.13 10.01
CA LEU A 186 14.72 16.28 9.96
C LEU A 186 13.96 16.41 11.29
N PRO A 187 14.51 17.15 12.28
CA PRO A 187 13.80 17.41 13.52
C PRO A 187 12.63 18.38 13.29
N MET A 188 11.49 18.09 13.92
CA MET A 188 10.31 18.97 13.96
C MET A 188 9.50 18.72 15.23
N ARG A 189 8.45 19.51 15.47
CA ARG A 189 7.60 19.32 16.67
C ARG A 189 6.82 18.01 16.54
N TYR A 190 6.44 17.40 17.66
CA TYR A 190 5.65 16.15 17.66
C TYR A 190 4.48 16.19 16.67
N GLU A 191 3.63 17.21 16.77
CA GLU A 191 2.46 17.36 15.90
C GLU A 191 2.83 17.51 14.44
N SER A 192 3.94 18.21 14.16
CA SER A 192 4.45 18.37 12.80
C SER A 192 4.92 17.04 12.22
N ALA A 193 5.58 16.20 13.02
CA ALA A 193 6.06 14.90 12.58
C ALA A 193 4.90 13.91 12.38
N GLU A 194 3.97 13.85 13.33
CA GLU A 194 2.77 13.01 13.24
C GLU A 194 1.92 13.41 12.02
N LEU A 195 1.75 14.72 11.78
CA LEU A 195 1.05 15.23 10.60
C LEU A 195 1.86 15.06 9.31
N ALA A 196 3.20 15.02 9.35
CA ALA A 196 4.04 14.86 8.16
C ALA A 196 3.77 13.52 7.46
N LYS A 197 3.52 12.44 8.23
CA LYS A 197 3.13 11.14 7.67
C LYS A 197 1.84 11.23 6.86
N ILE A 198 0.81 11.82 7.46
CA ILE A 198 -0.49 12.06 6.81
C ILE A 198 -0.30 12.95 5.57
N SER A 199 0.50 14.01 5.70
CA SER A 199 0.77 14.96 4.61
C SER A 199 1.44 14.31 3.41
N ILE A 200 2.40 13.41 3.62
CA ILE A 200 3.03 12.62 2.55
C ILE A 200 1.96 11.83 1.78
N ASN A 201 1.05 11.17 2.51
CA ASN A 201 -0.03 10.41 1.91
C ASN A 201 -1.05 11.31 1.19
N MET A 202 -1.34 12.51 1.71
CA MET A 202 -2.20 13.49 1.03
C MET A 202 -1.59 13.98 -0.28
N CYS A 203 -0.28 14.22 -0.33
CA CYS A 203 0.40 14.56 -1.59
C CYS A 203 0.32 13.42 -2.62
N LEU A 204 0.44 12.16 -2.17
CA LEU A 204 0.25 11.00 -3.05
C LEU A 204 -1.19 10.92 -3.57
N VAL A 205 -2.18 11.06 -2.70
CA VAL A 205 -3.61 11.06 -3.08
C VAL A 205 -3.91 12.19 -4.07
N ALA A 206 -3.40 13.40 -3.83
CA ALA A 206 -3.58 14.53 -4.73
C ALA A 206 -3.02 14.24 -6.12
N SER A 207 -1.79 13.70 -6.18
CA SER A 207 -1.11 13.32 -7.43
C SER A 207 -1.90 12.25 -8.21
N ILE A 208 -2.43 11.24 -7.52
CA ILE A 208 -3.30 10.21 -8.10
C ILE A 208 -4.61 10.81 -8.60
N GLY A 209 -5.25 11.69 -7.82
CA GLY A 209 -6.49 12.36 -8.17
C GLY A 209 -6.36 13.22 -9.44
N VAL A 210 -5.24 13.93 -9.57
CA VAL A 210 -4.88 14.67 -10.79
C VAL A 210 -4.73 13.71 -11.98
N ALA A 211 -3.92 12.66 -11.83
CA ALA A 211 -3.70 11.68 -12.90
C ALA A 211 -5.00 11.02 -13.36
N ASN A 212 -5.87 10.61 -12.42
CA ASN A 212 -7.17 10.03 -12.70
C ASN A 212 -8.11 10.98 -13.46
N THR A 213 -8.18 12.23 -13.02
CA THR A 213 -9.03 13.24 -13.64
C THR A 213 -8.56 13.55 -15.06
N MET A 214 -7.26 13.77 -15.23
CA MET A 214 -6.70 14.09 -16.55
C MET A 214 -6.74 12.90 -17.50
N ALA A 215 -6.57 11.68 -17.01
CA ALA A 215 -6.78 10.45 -17.78
C ALA A 215 -8.21 10.37 -18.31
N ALA A 216 -9.22 10.61 -17.47
CA ALA A 216 -10.62 10.63 -17.91
C ALA A 216 -10.89 11.72 -18.97
N VAL A 217 -10.24 12.88 -18.89
CA VAL A 217 -10.30 13.90 -19.94
C VAL A 217 -9.69 13.37 -21.24
N CYS A 218 -8.50 12.75 -21.17
CA CYS A 218 -7.80 12.20 -22.34
C CYS A 218 -8.67 11.20 -23.11
N GLU A 219 -9.39 10.32 -22.40
CA GLU A 219 -10.34 9.34 -22.96
C GLU A 219 -11.40 9.98 -23.89
N ASN A 220 -11.74 11.26 -23.69
CA ASN A 220 -12.83 11.95 -24.40
C ASN A 220 -12.37 13.00 -25.42
N VAL A 221 -11.10 13.39 -25.41
CA VAL A 221 -10.57 14.46 -26.29
C VAL A 221 -9.57 13.94 -27.33
N GLY A 222 -9.38 12.62 -27.40
CA GLY A 222 -8.42 11.99 -28.32
C GLY A 222 -6.96 12.15 -27.90
N ALA A 223 -6.71 12.43 -26.62
CA ALA A 223 -5.36 12.44 -26.05
C ALA A 223 -5.06 11.09 -25.35
N ASP A 224 -3.79 10.86 -25.05
CA ASP A 224 -3.33 9.70 -24.30
C ASP A 224 -2.48 10.14 -23.11
N TRP A 225 -2.93 9.82 -21.90
CA TRP A 225 -2.23 10.20 -20.68
C TRP A 225 -0.80 9.63 -20.60
N SER A 226 -0.56 8.45 -21.18
CA SER A 226 0.77 7.84 -21.20
C SER A 226 1.77 8.60 -22.07
N GLU A 227 1.31 9.39 -23.05
CA GLU A 227 2.15 10.30 -23.84
C GLU A 227 2.53 11.56 -23.04
N ILE A 228 1.68 11.98 -22.10
CA ILE A 228 1.86 13.21 -21.29
C ILE A 228 2.78 12.95 -20.09
N VAL A 229 2.67 11.79 -19.44
CA VAL A 229 3.41 11.43 -18.22
C VAL A 229 4.93 11.65 -18.32
N PRO A 230 5.63 11.22 -19.40
CA PRO A 230 7.06 11.45 -19.53
C PRO A 230 7.44 12.93 -19.50
N ALA A 231 6.66 13.80 -20.15
CA ALA A 231 6.90 15.24 -20.15
C ALA A 231 6.74 15.85 -18.76
N LEU A 232 5.72 15.44 -18.00
CA LEU A 232 5.49 15.91 -16.63
C LEU A 232 6.62 15.48 -15.67
N ARG A 233 7.13 14.26 -15.81
CA ARG A 233 8.23 13.74 -14.98
C ARG A 233 9.56 14.45 -15.21
N LEU A 234 9.75 15.06 -16.38
CA LEU A 234 10.92 15.88 -16.69
C LEU A 234 10.84 17.29 -16.10
N ASP A 235 9.66 17.76 -15.71
CA ASP A 235 9.53 19.03 -15.00
C ASP A 235 10.09 18.87 -13.58
N ALA A 236 11.14 19.62 -13.25
CA ALA A 236 11.84 19.52 -11.98
C ALA A 236 10.96 19.80 -10.75
N ARG A 237 9.82 20.49 -10.92
CA ARG A 237 8.87 20.79 -9.84
C ARG A 237 7.93 19.62 -9.53
N ILE A 238 7.74 18.72 -10.49
CA ILE A 238 6.94 17.50 -10.37
C ILE A 238 7.85 16.33 -10.01
N GLY A 239 8.93 16.18 -10.78
CA GLY A 239 10.02 15.26 -10.52
C GLY A 239 9.84 13.87 -11.16
N PRO A 240 10.97 13.17 -11.38
CA PRO A 240 11.01 11.94 -12.17
C PRO A 240 10.32 10.75 -11.48
N LYS A 241 10.24 10.77 -10.15
CA LYS A 241 9.63 9.72 -9.32
C LYS A 241 8.17 10.02 -8.93
N SER A 242 7.56 11.05 -9.54
CA SER A 242 6.18 11.45 -9.23
C SER A 242 5.17 10.34 -9.54
N TYR A 243 4.19 10.20 -8.65
CA TYR A 243 3.15 9.18 -8.71
C TYR A 243 1.95 9.70 -9.51
N ILE A 244 2.12 9.78 -10.84
CA ILE A 244 1.15 10.35 -11.77
C ILE A 244 0.59 9.31 -12.75
N ALA A 245 0.61 8.03 -12.36
CA ALA A 245 -0.07 6.96 -13.08
C ALA A 245 -1.55 6.94 -12.66
N PRO A 246 -2.49 6.87 -13.61
CA PRO A 246 -3.90 6.73 -13.29
C PRO A 246 -4.18 5.30 -12.83
N GLY A 247 -5.26 5.12 -12.09
CA GLY A 247 -5.71 3.81 -11.63
C GLY A 247 -7.21 3.77 -11.37
N LEU A 248 -7.67 2.65 -10.80
CA LEU A 248 -9.07 2.40 -10.43
C LEU A 248 -9.43 2.99 -9.06
N GLY A 249 -8.91 4.19 -8.75
CA GLY A 249 -9.09 4.84 -7.46
C GLY A 249 -8.07 4.41 -6.40
N LEU A 250 -8.27 4.91 -5.18
CA LEU A 250 -7.46 4.59 -4.00
C LEU A 250 -7.90 3.24 -3.44
N ALA A 251 -6.93 2.43 -3.00
CA ALA A 251 -7.17 1.10 -2.45
C ALA A 251 -6.26 0.82 -1.25
N GLY A 252 -6.58 -0.23 -0.48
CA GLY A 252 -5.95 -0.50 0.81
C GLY A 252 -6.53 0.36 1.96
N GLY A 253 -5.98 0.20 3.16
CA GLY A 253 -6.51 0.86 4.37
C GLY A 253 -5.80 2.16 4.79
N ASN A 254 -4.49 2.28 4.55
CA ASN A 254 -3.69 3.37 5.14
C ASN A 254 -4.05 4.75 4.59
N LEU A 255 -4.25 4.88 3.27
CA LEU A 255 -4.63 6.16 2.66
C LEU A 255 -6.03 6.59 3.08
N GLU A 256 -6.99 5.66 3.14
CA GLU A 256 -8.37 5.97 3.52
C GLU A 256 -8.48 6.38 5.00
N ARG A 257 -7.76 5.71 5.90
CA ARG A 257 -7.64 6.12 7.30
C ARG A 257 -7.09 7.54 7.42
N ASP A 258 -6.05 7.87 6.65
CA ASP A 258 -5.44 9.19 6.71
C ASP A 258 -6.38 10.28 6.13
N LEU A 259 -7.15 9.98 5.08
CA LEU A 259 -8.21 10.86 4.59
C LEU A 259 -9.29 11.11 5.65
N ALA A 260 -9.78 10.06 6.31
CA ALA A 260 -10.76 10.16 7.40
C ALA A 260 -10.20 10.97 8.58
N THR A 261 -8.91 10.81 8.88
CA THR A 261 -8.21 11.58 9.92
C THR A 261 -8.19 13.07 9.59
N VAL A 262 -7.89 13.45 8.33
CA VAL A 262 -7.89 14.86 7.90
C VAL A 262 -9.29 15.47 7.97
N ILE A 263 -10.32 14.75 7.52
CA ILE A 263 -11.71 15.20 7.63
C ILE A 263 -12.10 15.41 9.10
N GLY A 264 -11.84 14.42 9.96
CA GLY A 264 -12.16 14.52 11.38
C GLY A 264 -11.38 15.63 12.10
N LEU A 265 -10.13 15.91 11.70
CA LEU A 265 -9.39 17.07 12.21
C LEU A 265 -10.03 18.38 11.75
N ALA A 266 -10.46 18.47 10.50
CA ALA A 266 -11.09 19.65 9.96
C ALA A 266 -12.43 19.96 10.65
N GLU A 267 -13.26 18.95 10.86
CA GLU A 267 -14.51 19.07 11.61
C GLU A 267 -14.27 19.55 13.06
N ARG A 268 -13.32 18.92 13.76
CA ARG A 268 -13.00 19.27 15.15
C ARG A 268 -12.48 20.69 15.32
N HIS A 269 -11.75 21.21 14.33
CA HIS A 269 -11.11 22.52 14.39
C HIS A 269 -11.80 23.60 13.55
N GLY A 270 -12.93 23.27 12.91
CA GLY A 270 -13.69 24.20 12.08
C GLY A 270 -12.93 24.68 10.82
N THR A 271 -12.12 23.82 10.21
CA THR A 271 -11.42 24.10 8.94
C THR A 271 -12.09 23.39 7.75
N ASP A 272 -11.68 23.72 6.53
CA ASP A 272 -12.23 23.13 5.30
C ASP A 272 -11.50 21.83 4.92
N ALA A 273 -12.27 20.79 4.58
CA ALA A 273 -11.78 19.53 4.04
C ALA A 273 -12.39 19.20 2.66
N GLY A 274 -13.05 20.15 1.99
CA GLY A 274 -13.77 19.88 0.73
C GLY A 274 -12.89 19.32 -0.39
N ILE A 275 -11.60 19.68 -0.45
CA ILE A 275 -10.67 19.07 -1.43
C ILE A 275 -10.39 17.59 -1.13
N VAL A 276 -10.38 17.21 0.15
CA VAL A 276 -10.16 15.83 0.59
C VAL A 276 -11.39 14.98 0.26
N GLU A 277 -12.59 15.51 0.49
CA GLU A 277 -13.85 14.89 0.06
C GLU A 277 -13.89 14.68 -1.46
N ALA A 278 -13.46 15.69 -2.23
CA ALA A 278 -13.38 15.58 -3.69
C ALA A 278 -12.42 14.46 -4.15
N TRP A 279 -11.32 14.19 -3.43
CA TRP A 279 -10.45 13.05 -3.72
C TRP A 279 -11.11 11.70 -3.42
N ILE A 280 -11.93 11.62 -2.37
CA ILE A 280 -12.71 10.42 -2.06
C ILE A 280 -13.74 10.17 -3.18
N ASP A 281 -14.44 11.20 -3.63
CA ASP A 281 -15.43 11.07 -4.70
C ASP A 281 -14.77 10.75 -6.05
N ASN A 282 -13.61 11.34 -6.35
CA ASN A 282 -12.80 10.96 -7.50
C ASN A 282 -12.44 9.47 -7.44
N SER A 283 -11.96 8.98 -6.28
CA SER A 283 -11.62 7.58 -6.07
C SER A 283 -12.82 6.65 -6.32
N ARG A 284 -13.99 6.95 -5.74
CA ARG A 284 -15.24 6.20 -5.96
C ARG A 284 -15.62 6.16 -7.42
N HIS A 285 -15.61 7.31 -8.09
CA HIS A 285 -15.89 7.40 -9.53
C HIS A 285 -14.92 6.56 -10.37
N ARG A 286 -13.65 6.45 -9.98
CA ARG A 286 -12.64 5.65 -10.70
C ARG A 286 -12.75 4.15 -10.44
N LYS A 287 -13.17 3.71 -9.26
CA LYS A 287 -13.47 2.28 -8.99
C LYS A 287 -14.54 1.72 -9.93
N ASP A 288 -15.51 2.55 -10.32
CA ASP A 288 -16.58 2.18 -11.25
C ASP A 288 -16.17 2.19 -12.74
N TRP A 289 -14.92 2.53 -13.09
CA TRP A 289 -14.52 2.67 -14.49
C TRP A 289 -14.70 1.38 -15.30
N CYS A 290 -14.22 0.24 -14.78
CA CYS A 290 -14.37 -1.06 -15.44
C CYS A 290 -15.85 -1.41 -15.66
N TYR A 291 -16.70 -1.13 -14.68
CA TYR A 291 -18.13 -1.38 -14.78
C TYR A 291 -18.78 -0.50 -15.86
N ARG A 292 -18.43 0.79 -15.94
CA ARG A 292 -18.97 1.67 -17.00
C ARG A 292 -18.62 1.17 -18.39
N VAL A 293 -17.35 0.81 -18.61
CA VAL A 293 -16.91 0.24 -19.90
C VAL A 293 -17.65 -1.05 -20.19
N LEU A 294 -17.69 -1.99 -19.24
CA LEU A 294 -18.37 -3.27 -19.42
C LEU A 294 -19.87 -3.10 -19.69
N ARG A 295 -20.52 -2.17 -18.99
CA ARG A 295 -21.93 -1.84 -19.18
C ARG A 295 -22.18 -1.32 -20.58
N ASP A 296 -21.41 -0.34 -21.02
CA ASP A 296 -21.64 0.36 -22.29
C ASP A 296 -21.31 -0.52 -23.51
N GLU A 297 -20.32 -1.40 -23.38
CA GLU A 297 -19.79 -2.19 -24.49
C GLU A 297 -20.37 -3.60 -24.60
N VAL A 298 -20.92 -4.13 -23.50
CA VAL A 298 -21.32 -5.54 -23.42
C VAL A 298 -22.71 -5.68 -22.81
N LEU A 299 -22.89 -5.23 -21.57
CA LEU A 299 -24.13 -5.52 -20.83
C LEU A 299 -25.36 -4.77 -21.33
N ALA A 300 -25.18 -3.63 -22.00
CA ALA A 300 -26.27 -2.92 -22.66
C ALA A 300 -26.87 -3.73 -23.84
N ALA A 301 -26.06 -4.57 -24.49
CA ALA A 301 -26.49 -5.43 -25.59
C ALA A 301 -26.94 -6.81 -25.10
N ASP A 302 -26.25 -7.38 -24.11
CA ASP A 302 -26.56 -8.67 -23.52
C ASP A 302 -26.34 -8.64 -21.99
N ALA A 303 -27.43 -8.56 -21.23
CA ALA A 303 -27.38 -8.53 -19.77
C ALA A 303 -26.92 -9.86 -19.15
N ASP A 304 -27.03 -10.97 -19.89
CA ASP A 304 -26.67 -12.32 -19.45
C ASP A 304 -25.23 -12.71 -19.85
N ALA A 305 -24.46 -11.75 -20.39
CA ALA A 305 -23.10 -11.94 -20.83
C ALA A 305 -22.20 -12.56 -19.76
N ALA A 306 -21.31 -13.45 -20.19
CA ALA A 306 -20.32 -14.10 -19.34
C ALA A 306 -19.06 -13.24 -19.22
N ILE A 307 -18.56 -13.08 -18.01
CA ILE A 307 -17.46 -12.17 -17.68
C ILE A 307 -16.31 -12.96 -17.06
N GLY A 308 -15.13 -12.87 -17.67
CA GLY A 308 -13.88 -13.32 -17.06
C GLY A 308 -13.27 -12.20 -16.23
N LEU A 309 -12.95 -12.48 -14.96
CA LEU A 309 -12.35 -11.50 -14.05
C LEU A 309 -10.95 -11.94 -13.63
N LEU A 310 -9.95 -11.12 -13.95
CA LEU A 310 -8.55 -11.36 -13.60
C LEU A 310 -8.13 -10.39 -12.48
N GLY A 311 -8.02 -10.93 -11.27
CA GLY A 311 -7.65 -10.21 -10.06
C GLY A 311 -8.81 -10.02 -9.09
N LEU A 312 -8.52 -10.19 -7.81
CA LEU A 312 -9.41 -9.96 -6.68
C LEU A 312 -8.74 -9.13 -5.59
N ALA A 313 -7.42 -9.24 -5.41
CA ALA A 313 -6.67 -8.43 -4.48
C ALA A 313 -6.67 -6.94 -4.86
N TYR A 314 -6.46 -6.05 -3.89
CA TYR A 314 -6.46 -4.61 -4.14
C TYR A 314 -5.22 -4.11 -4.92
N LYS A 315 -4.14 -4.90 -4.91
CA LYS A 315 -2.90 -4.69 -5.67
C LYS A 315 -2.19 -6.04 -5.88
N GLU A 316 -1.13 -6.04 -6.67
CA GLU A 316 -0.22 -7.19 -6.76
C GLU A 316 0.53 -7.44 -5.44
N ASP A 317 1.02 -8.66 -5.26
CA ASP A 317 1.80 -9.15 -4.11
C ASP A 317 1.08 -9.06 -2.75
N THR A 318 -0.25 -9.18 -2.73
CA THR A 318 -1.03 -9.28 -1.48
C THR A 318 -2.25 -10.18 -1.63
N HIS A 319 -2.66 -10.81 -0.52
CA HIS A 319 -3.93 -11.53 -0.39
C HIS A 319 -5.07 -10.62 0.13
N SER A 320 -4.79 -9.34 0.38
CA SER A 320 -5.79 -8.44 0.94
C SER A 320 -6.72 -7.89 -0.14
N THR A 321 -8.01 -7.87 0.17
CA THR A 321 -9.09 -7.37 -0.69
C THR A 321 -9.71 -6.09 -0.14
N LYS A 322 -9.16 -5.54 0.95
CA LYS A 322 -9.67 -4.33 1.61
C LYS A 322 -9.75 -3.17 0.62
N ASN A 323 -10.97 -2.70 0.36
CA ASN A 323 -11.29 -1.63 -0.58
C ASN A 323 -10.85 -1.89 -2.03
N ALA A 324 -10.72 -3.15 -2.43
CA ALA A 324 -10.29 -3.51 -3.77
C ALA A 324 -11.32 -3.09 -4.84
N PRO A 325 -10.87 -2.56 -6.01
CA PRO A 325 -11.76 -2.26 -7.13
C PRO A 325 -12.56 -3.47 -7.63
N SER A 326 -12.00 -4.68 -7.49
CA SER A 326 -12.66 -5.97 -7.78
C SER A 326 -13.98 -6.13 -7.01
N LEU A 327 -14.01 -5.78 -5.72
CA LEU A 327 -15.21 -5.90 -4.88
C LEU A 327 -16.29 -4.92 -5.33
N MET A 328 -15.90 -3.70 -5.70
CA MET A 328 -16.83 -2.72 -6.25
C MET A 328 -17.43 -3.24 -7.55
N LEU A 329 -16.61 -3.75 -8.47
CA LEU A 329 -17.07 -4.33 -9.73
C LEU A 329 -18.03 -5.51 -9.49
N LEU A 330 -17.64 -6.48 -8.66
CA LEU A 330 -18.48 -7.64 -8.34
C LEU A 330 -19.83 -7.24 -7.73
N SER A 331 -19.88 -6.18 -6.93
CA SER A 331 -21.14 -5.69 -6.35
C SER A 331 -22.14 -5.18 -7.40
N HIS A 332 -21.64 -4.67 -8.55
CA HIS A 332 -22.47 -4.31 -9.70
C HIS A 332 -22.87 -5.53 -10.55
N LEU A 333 -22.13 -6.63 -10.44
CA LEU A 333 -22.26 -7.83 -11.29
C LEU A 333 -22.94 -9.01 -10.59
N LYS A 334 -23.66 -8.79 -9.48
CA LYS A 334 -24.31 -9.86 -8.69
C LYS A 334 -25.25 -10.77 -9.49
N ALA A 335 -25.85 -10.26 -10.57
CA ALA A 335 -26.75 -11.03 -11.44
C ALA A 335 -26.05 -11.60 -12.68
N SER A 336 -24.77 -11.25 -12.90
CA SER A 336 -24.01 -11.63 -14.08
C SER A 336 -23.24 -12.93 -13.85
N ARG A 337 -22.90 -13.62 -14.93
CA ARG A 337 -22.09 -14.84 -14.88
C ARG A 337 -20.61 -14.47 -14.84
N VAL A 338 -20.01 -14.46 -13.65
CA VAL A 338 -18.60 -14.10 -13.46
C VAL A 338 -17.76 -15.34 -13.12
N THR A 339 -16.65 -15.51 -13.81
CA THR A 339 -15.59 -16.48 -13.44
C THR A 339 -14.31 -15.72 -13.11
N ALA A 340 -13.82 -15.85 -11.88
CA ALA A 340 -12.71 -15.08 -11.37
C ALA A 340 -11.45 -15.93 -11.17
N HIS A 341 -10.29 -15.33 -11.42
CA HIS A 341 -8.98 -15.87 -11.05
C HIS A 341 -8.19 -14.82 -10.28
N ASP A 342 -7.55 -15.21 -9.17
CA ASP A 342 -6.52 -14.43 -8.49
C ASP A 342 -5.45 -15.39 -7.92
N PRO A 343 -4.14 -15.08 -8.04
CA PRO A 343 -3.09 -15.97 -7.56
C PRO A 343 -3.03 -16.13 -6.03
N GLN A 344 -3.57 -15.19 -5.26
CA GLN A 344 -3.43 -15.11 -3.80
C GLN A 344 -4.77 -15.07 -3.05
N VAL A 345 -5.86 -14.71 -3.73
CA VAL A 345 -7.20 -14.59 -3.13
C VAL A 345 -8.13 -15.67 -3.68
N ARG A 346 -8.78 -16.42 -2.79
CA ARG A 346 -9.76 -17.42 -3.22
C ARG A 346 -11.10 -16.73 -3.46
N ALA A 347 -11.74 -17.00 -4.60
CA ALA A 347 -13.05 -16.45 -4.94
C ALA A 347 -14.11 -16.72 -3.85
N ALA A 348 -14.11 -17.92 -3.26
CA ALA A 348 -15.03 -18.31 -2.20
C ALA A 348 -14.88 -17.51 -0.89
N ASP A 349 -13.73 -16.87 -0.66
CA ASP A 349 -13.54 -15.97 0.49
C ASP A 349 -14.22 -14.60 0.25
N ILE A 350 -14.50 -14.27 -1.01
CA ILE A 350 -15.23 -13.05 -1.40
C ILE A 350 -16.73 -13.32 -1.45
N ASP A 351 -17.13 -14.34 -2.20
CA ASP A 351 -18.51 -14.78 -2.35
C ASP A 351 -18.51 -16.29 -2.62
N PRO A 352 -19.16 -17.11 -1.78
CA PRO A 352 -19.24 -18.56 -1.97
C PRO A 352 -19.80 -18.99 -3.33
N ASP A 353 -20.62 -18.15 -3.97
CA ASP A 353 -21.26 -18.44 -5.26
C ASP A 353 -20.43 -17.93 -6.46
N LEU A 354 -19.31 -17.23 -6.22
CA LEU A 354 -18.43 -16.76 -7.28
C LEU A 354 -17.62 -17.91 -7.89
N ALA A 355 -17.80 -18.15 -9.18
CA ALA A 355 -17.06 -19.19 -9.88
C ALA A 355 -15.56 -18.87 -9.92
N ALA A 356 -14.73 -19.88 -9.63
CA ALA A 356 -13.28 -19.77 -9.61
C ALA A 356 -12.65 -20.48 -10.81
N ALA A 357 -11.73 -19.80 -11.49
CA ALA A 357 -10.87 -20.39 -12.50
C ALA A 357 -9.54 -20.86 -11.88
N ALA A 358 -9.01 -21.97 -12.39
CA ALA A 358 -7.76 -22.56 -11.90
C ALA A 358 -6.52 -21.84 -12.46
N THR A 359 -6.62 -21.31 -13.68
CA THR A 359 -5.58 -20.50 -14.32
C THR A 359 -6.18 -19.20 -14.87
N PRO A 360 -5.36 -18.18 -15.20
CA PRO A 360 -5.88 -16.94 -15.76
C PRO A 360 -6.62 -17.18 -17.10
N LEU A 361 -6.14 -18.13 -17.92
CA LEU A 361 -6.77 -18.45 -19.19
C LEU A 361 -8.13 -19.14 -19.03
N ASP A 362 -8.32 -19.93 -17.98
CA ASP A 362 -9.62 -20.59 -17.72
C ASP A 362 -10.71 -19.58 -17.36
N ALA A 363 -10.35 -18.42 -16.80
CA ALA A 363 -11.30 -17.32 -16.60
C ALA A 363 -11.79 -16.70 -17.93
N CYS A 364 -11.07 -16.91 -19.03
CA CYS A 364 -11.42 -16.39 -20.35
C CYS A 364 -12.37 -17.32 -21.12
N ASP A 365 -12.55 -18.57 -20.68
CA ASP A 365 -13.29 -19.59 -21.42
C ASP A 365 -14.77 -19.23 -21.59
N GLY A 366 -15.16 -18.98 -22.84
CA GLY A 366 -16.53 -18.62 -23.20
C GLY A 366 -16.98 -17.25 -22.70
N ALA A 367 -16.07 -16.39 -22.24
CA ALA A 367 -16.39 -15.04 -21.80
C ALA A 367 -16.74 -14.12 -22.98
N ASP A 368 -17.71 -13.22 -22.81
CA ASP A 368 -17.97 -12.10 -23.73
C ASP A 368 -17.00 -10.94 -23.50
N ALA A 369 -16.58 -10.79 -22.23
CA ALA A 369 -15.64 -9.78 -21.81
C ALA A 369 -14.65 -10.35 -20.80
N VAL A 370 -13.40 -9.91 -20.88
CA VAL A 370 -12.40 -10.17 -19.86
C VAL A 370 -12.00 -8.83 -19.24
N VAL A 371 -11.96 -8.78 -17.91
CA VAL A 371 -11.61 -7.58 -17.15
C VAL A 371 -10.43 -7.88 -16.25
N ILE A 372 -9.33 -7.13 -16.43
CA ILE A 372 -8.17 -7.16 -15.53
C ILE A 372 -8.37 -6.07 -14.48
N VAL A 373 -8.49 -6.44 -13.21
CA VAL A 373 -8.70 -5.46 -12.10
C VAL A 373 -7.55 -5.42 -11.11
N THR A 374 -6.60 -6.35 -11.20
CA THR A 374 -5.37 -6.36 -10.41
C THR A 374 -4.16 -6.64 -11.32
N PRO A 375 -3.09 -5.83 -11.29
CA PRO A 375 -2.02 -5.88 -12.30
C PRO A 375 -0.96 -6.97 -12.08
N TRP A 376 -1.37 -8.17 -11.66
CA TRP A 376 -0.46 -9.27 -11.32
C TRP A 376 0.58 -9.55 -12.43
N PRO A 377 1.85 -9.84 -12.09
CA PRO A 377 2.87 -10.17 -13.09
C PRO A 377 2.46 -11.30 -14.04
N ALA A 378 1.80 -12.34 -13.53
CA ALA A 378 1.31 -13.46 -14.33
C ALA A 378 0.32 -13.06 -15.45
N TYR A 379 -0.34 -11.90 -15.35
CA TYR A 379 -1.27 -11.43 -16.37
C TYR A 379 -0.58 -10.66 -17.50
N ARG A 380 0.63 -10.11 -17.24
CA ARG A 380 1.45 -9.44 -18.25
C ARG A 380 2.00 -10.42 -19.29
N ASP A 381 2.15 -11.68 -18.90
CA ASP A 381 2.69 -12.75 -19.73
C ASP A 381 1.61 -13.46 -20.57
N LEU A 382 0.34 -13.06 -20.46
CA LEU A 382 -0.75 -13.67 -21.22
C LEU A 382 -0.64 -13.30 -22.71
N ASN A 383 -0.82 -14.31 -23.56
CA ASN A 383 -0.87 -14.14 -25.01
C ASN A 383 -2.27 -13.69 -25.45
N PRO A 384 -2.45 -12.48 -26.03
CA PRO A 384 -3.77 -12.00 -26.46
C PRO A 384 -4.46 -12.91 -27.48
N ALA A 385 -3.70 -13.66 -28.30
CA ALA A 385 -4.28 -14.62 -29.25
C ALA A 385 -4.91 -15.84 -28.55
N GLU A 386 -4.35 -16.27 -27.41
CA GLU A 386 -4.91 -17.36 -26.60
C GLU A 386 -6.16 -16.90 -25.85
N ILE A 387 -6.14 -15.66 -25.33
CA ILE A 387 -7.32 -15.02 -24.74
C ILE A 387 -8.44 -14.99 -25.79
N ALA A 388 -8.16 -14.44 -26.99
CA ALA A 388 -9.13 -14.34 -28.07
C ALA A 388 -9.68 -15.71 -28.52
N GLY A 389 -8.85 -16.75 -28.55
CA GLY A 389 -9.26 -18.10 -28.92
C GLY A 389 -10.18 -18.79 -27.91
N ARG A 390 -10.17 -18.35 -26.64
CA ARG A 390 -11.01 -18.88 -25.56
C ARG A 390 -12.31 -18.09 -25.37
N MET A 391 -12.29 -16.79 -25.66
CA MET A 391 -13.45 -15.92 -25.53
C MET A 391 -14.51 -16.17 -26.61
N ARG A 392 -15.78 -15.86 -26.28
CA ARG A 392 -16.88 -15.73 -27.24
C ARG A 392 -16.94 -14.30 -27.80
N GLY A 393 -16.78 -13.32 -26.93
CA GLY A 393 -16.78 -11.91 -27.29
C GLY A 393 -15.39 -11.39 -27.61
N ARG A 394 -15.29 -10.06 -27.74
CA ARG A 394 -14.04 -9.40 -28.14
C ARG A 394 -13.54 -8.34 -27.16
N THR A 395 -14.25 -8.11 -26.05
CA THR A 395 -13.99 -6.97 -25.17
C THR A 395 -12.95 -7.32 -24.11
N LEU A 396 -11.77 -6.71 -24.18
CA LEU A 396 -10.72 -6.81 -23.15
C LEU A 396 -10.56 -5.45 -22.44
N ILE A 397 -10.90 -5.43 -21.15
CA ILE A 397 -10.79 -4.26 -20.29
C ILE A 397 -9.53 -4.40 -19.43
N ASP A 398 -8.49 -3.66 -19.79
CA ASP A 398 -7.18 -3.64 -19.13
C ASP A 398 -6.84 -2.20 -18.71
N PRO A 399 -7.34 -1.74 -17.56
CA PRO A 399 -7.12 -0.38 -17.09
C PRO A 399 -5.64 -0.05 -16.86
N PHE A 400 -4.77 -1.06 -16.72
CA PHE A 400 -3.34 -0.88 -16.45
C PHE A 400 -2.49 -0.90 -17.72
N GLY A 401 -3.04 -1.35 -18.85
CA GLY A 401 -2.29 -1.53 -20.09
C GLY A 401 -1.15 -2.54 -19.92
N LEU A 402 -1.40 -3.63 -19.21
CA LEU A 402 -0.46 -4.75 -19.06
C LEU A 402 -0.10 -5.35 -20.42
N LEU A 403 -1.10 -5.44 -21.30
CA LEU A 403 -0.96 -6.03 -22.63
C LEU A 403 -0.81 -4.93 -23.69
N PRO A 404 0.15 -5.05 -24.64
CA PRO A 404 0.31 -4.03 -25.68
C PRO A 404 -0.91 -3.96 -26.60
N SER A 405 -1.57 -2.80 -26.70
CA SER A 405 -2.79 -2.64 -27.50
C SER A 405 -2.67 -3.11 -28.95
N ALA A 406 -1.51 -2.91 -29.58
CA ALA A 406 -1.28 -3.37 -30.95
C ALA A 406 -1.33 -4.91 -31.10
N VAL A 407 -0.90 -5.64 -30.07
CA VAL A 407 -0.96 -7.11 -30.05
C VAL A 407 -2.38 -7.57 -29.76
N VAL A 408 -3.08 -6.90 -28.83
CA VAL A 408 -4.47 -7.18 -28.50
C VAL A 408 -5.39 -7.00 -29.71
N THR A 409 -5.28 -5.88 -30.42
CA THR A 409 -6.12 -5.61 -31.60
C THR A 409 -5.78 -6.53 -32.77
N ALA A 410 -4.50 -6.89 -32.97
CA ALA A 410 -4.09 -7.86 -33.97
C ALA A 410 -4.63 -9.28 -33.70
N ALA A 411 -4.87 -9.63 -32.43
CA ALA A 411 -5.53 -10.87 -32.03
C ALA A 411 -7.06 -10.85 -32.24
N GLY A 412 -7.65 -9.71 -32.62
CA GLY A 412 -9.08 -9.57 -32.87
C GLY A 412 -9.90 -9.10 -31.67
N LEU A 413 -9.26 -8.59 -30.62
CA LEU A 413 -9.91 -8.05 -29.43
C LEU A 413 -9.97 -6.52 -29.45
N ASP A 414 -11.06 -5.96 -28.94
CA ASP A 414 -11.19 -4.56 -28.60
C ASP A 414 -10.54 -4.33 -27.23
N HIS A 415 -9.65 -3.35 -27.15
CA HIS A 415 -8.86 -3.07 -25.97
C HIS A 415 -9.24 -1.73 -25.34
N PHE A 416 -9.55 -1.77 -24.05
CA PHE A 416 -9.92 -0.60 -23.25
C PHE A 416 -8.89 -0.39 -22.15
N VAL A 417 -8.20 0.75 -22.21
CA VAL A 417 -7.14 1.12 -21.27
C VAL A 417 -7.45 2.49 -20.68
N LEU A 418 -7.14 2.68 -19.40
CA LEU A 418 -7.32 3.99 -18.76
C LEU A 418 -6.48 5.07 -19.44
N GLY A 419 -7.07 6.26 -19.55
CA GLY A 419 -6.37 7.46 -19.99
C GLY A 419 -6.23 7.63 -21.49
N ARG A 420 -6.91 6.82 -22.32
CA ARG A 420 -6.91 6.93 -23.78
C ARG A 420 -8.22 6.39 -24.37
N GLY A 421 -8.52 6.76 -25.62
CA GLY A 421 -9.66 6.19 -26.34
C GLY A 421 -9.51 4.67 -26.60
N PRO A 422 -10.62 3.95 -26.84
CA PRO A 422 -10.58 2.51 -27.05
C PRO A 422 -9.81 2.15 -28.34
N ALA A 423 -8.98 1.12 -28.27
CA ALA A 423 -8.31 0.55 -29.44
C ALA A 423 -9.12 -0.63 -29.97
N ARG A 424 -9.77 -0.47 -31.12
CA ARG A 424 -10.67 -1.47 -31.69
C ARG A 424 -9.94 -2.37 -32.67
N ALA A 425 -10.29 -3.65 -32.69
CA ALA A 425 -9.86 -4.55 -33.76
C ALA A 425 -10.60 -4.22 -35.07
N GLU A 426 -9.95 -4.45 -36.21
CA GLU A 426 -10.62 -4.30 -37.51
C GLU A 426 -11.74 -5.36 -37.64
N ASN A 427 -12.94 -4.94 -38.07
CA ASN A 427 -14.05 -5.86 -38.33
C ASN A 427 -13.69 -6.84 -39.46
N ASN A 428 -13.33 -8.07 -39.10
CA ASN A 428 -12.97 -9.12 -40.04
C ASN A 428 -14.17 -9.70 -40.84
N ASP A 429 -15.40 -9.22 -40.64
CA ASP A 429 -16.57 -9.66 -41.41
C ASP A 429 -16.46 -9.36 -42.91
N ALA A 430 -15.61 -8.41 -43.31
CA ALA A 430 -15.32 -8.16 -44.72
C ALA A 430 -14.40 -9.21 -45.39
N ARG A 431 -13.66 -10.04 -44.63
CA ARG A 431 -12.76 -11.06 -45.20
C ARG A 431 -13.45 -12.39 -45.52
N LYS A 432 -14.60 -12.70 -44.92
CA LYS A 432 -15.37 -13.92 -45.24
C LYS A 432 -16.31 -13.77 -46.45
N ALA A 433 -16.55 -12.56 -46.94
CA ALA A 433 -17.40 -12.32 -48.12
C ALA A 433 -16.64 -12.31 -49.47
N GLY A 434 -15.31 -12.47 -49.46
CA GLY A 434 -14.47 -12.40 -50.67
C GLY A 434 -14.01 -13.74 -51.25
N HIS A 435 -14.47 -14.87 -50.72
CA HIS A 435 -14.13 -16.22 -51.21
C HIS A 435 -15.37 -17.13 -51.24
N ALA A 436 -16.44 -16.67 -51.90
CA ALA A 436 -17.55 -17.51 -52.30
C ALA A 436 -17.73 -17.42 -53.83
#